data_AF-A0A8S3TQY3-F1
#
_entry.id   AF-A0A8S3TQY3-F1
#
_cell.length_a   1.000
_cell.length_b   1.000
_cell.length_c   1.000
_cell.angle_alpha   90.00
_cell.angle_beta   90.00
_cell.angle_gamma   90.00
#
_symmetry.space_group_name_H-M   'P 1'
#
loop_
_entity.id
_entity.type
_entity.pdbx_description
1 polymer ?
#
loop_
_entity_poly.entity_id
_entity_poly.type
_entity_poly.pdbx_seq_one_letter_code
_entity_poly.pdbx_strand_id
1 'polypeptide(L)'
;MKGYYWEVFGSIQTENEAYRKLLLSFLKEQDRCKEMPYVSGKDGATPLFVSSSLGYIDFVQYFIVKCRHHIDIIDKEGRSPFFVACENGHIAVVKNLRKYHKDVNSKNASKTTILSATCLNGHIEVAQLLLDNKADIGITNELNQNTFHFACLNGNVQLVSLLLSAYNVDITLRNTIAQIDLHKAY
;
A
#
# COMPACT_ATOMS: atom_id res chain seq x y z
N MET A 1 -7.07 -19.22 29.92
CA MET A 1 -6.27 -18.00 30.08
C MET A 1 -6.52 -17.09 28.88
N LYS A 2 -7.43 -16.11 29.01
CA LYS A 2 -7.74 -15.08 28.01
C LYS A 2 -7.43 -13.76 28.70
N GLY A 3 -6.33 -13.09 28.36
CA GLY A 3 -5.99 -11.85 29.09
C GLY A 3 -4.74 -11.09 28.69
N TYR A 4 -3.77 -11.67 27.98
CA TYR A 4 -2.44 -11.05 27.86
C TYR A 4 -2.10 -10.39 26.53
N TYR A 5 -2.94 -10.54 25.50
CA TYR A 5 -2.53 -10.10 24.18
C TYR A 5 -2.58 -8.56 24.00
N TRP A 6 -3.53 -7.86 24.63
CA TRP A 6 -3.73 -6.43 24.43
C TRP A 6 -2.59 -5.55 24.99
N GLU A 7 -1.89 -5.99 26.04
CA GLU A 7 -0.72 -5.28 26.61
C GLU A 7 0.50 -5.32 25.69
N VAL A 8 0.63 -6.41 24.91
CA VAL A 8 1.74 -6.60 23.97
C VAL A 8 1.54 -5.79 22.67
N PHE A 9 0.27 -5.55 22.27
CA PHE A 9 -0.06 -4.89 21.01
C PHE A 9 -0.08 -3.36 21.07
N GLY A 10 -0.30 -2.75 22.24
CA GLY A 10 -0.40 -1.29 22.40
C GLY A 10 0.88 -0.51 22.10
N SER A 11 2.03 -1.19 21.98
CA SER A 11 3.35 -0.60 21.79
C SER A 11 4.05 -1.00 20.48
N ILE A 12 3.36 -1.70 19.55
CA ILE A 12 3.94 -2.17 18.27
C ILE A 12 3.97 -1.07 17.19
N GLN A 13 4.46 0.12 17.56
CA GLN A 13 4.74 1.19 16.59
C GLN A 13 6.24 1.52 16.43
N THR A 14 7.15 0.79 17.07
CA THR A 14 8.59 0.99 16.84
C THR A 14 9.34 -0.35 16.83
N GLU A 15 9.95 -0.67 15.68
CA GLU A 15 11.03 -1.67 15.48
C GLU A 15 10.89 -3.01 16.24
N ASN A 16 9.70 -3.61 16.21
CA ASN A 16 9.34 -4.55 17.24
C ASN A 16 9.79 -6.00 16.96
N GLU A 17 11.01 -6.34 17.40
CA GLU A 17 11.49 -7.73 17.51
C GLU A 17 10.48 -8.61 18.27
N ALA A 18 9.68 -8.04 19.17
CA ALA A 18 8.63 -8.76 19.89
C ALA A 18 7.50 -9.22 18.95
N TYR A 19 7.09 -8.43 17.96
CA TYR A 19 6.10 -8.88 16.96
C TYR A 19 6.67 -10.04 16.14
N ARG A 20 7.93 -9.93 15.71
CA ARG A 20 8.61 -11.01 14.98
C ARG A 20 8.73 -12.28 15.83
N LYS A 21 9.16 -12.16 17.09
CA LYS A 21 9.25 -13.29 18.05
C LYS A 21 7.88 -13.91 18.32
N LEU A 22 6.86 -13.10 18.49
CA LEU A 22 5.47 -13.54 18.72
C LEU A 22 4.91 -14.28 17.50
N LEU A 23 5.14 -13.78 16.29
CA LEU A 23 4.74 -14.52 15.08
C LEU A 23 5.49 -15.84 14.97
N LEU A 24 6.81 -15.84 15.22
CA LEU A 24 7.61 -17.07 15.15
C LEU A 24 7.17 -18.10 16.20
N SER A 25 6.74 -17.70 17.39
CA SER A 25 6.17 -18.63 18.38
C SER A 25 4.81 -19.16 17.91
N PHE A 26 3.93 -18.29 17.40
CA PHE A 26 2.62 -18.70 16.86
C PHE A 26 2.73 -19.70 15.71
N LEU A 27 3.67 -19.48 14.78
CA LEU A 27 3.88 -20.33 13.61
C LEU A 27 4.45 -21.71 13.96
N LYS A 28 5.20 -21.83 15.07
CA LYS A 28 5.73 -23.11 15.54
C LYS A 28 4.68 -23.99 16.20
N GLU A 29 3.62 -23.40 16.74
CA GLU A 29 2.70 -24.13 17.59
C GLU A 29 1.56 -24.79 16.81
N GLN A 30 0.86 -24.14 15.87
CA GLN A 30 -0.27 -24.77 15.15
C GLN A 30 -0.57 -24.13 13.77
N ASP A 31 -0.96 -24.94 12.78
CA ASP A 31 -1.39 -24.56 11.40
C ASP A 31 -2.78 -23.87 11.40
N ARG A 32 -2.98 -22.89 12.30
CA ARG A 32 -4.28 -22.28 12.63
C ARG A 32 -4.40 -20.85 12.11
N CYS A 33 -4.27 -20.69 10.79
CA CYS A 33 -4.51 -19.39 10.14
C CYS A 33 -5.92 -18.82 10.42
N LYS A 34 -6.90 -19.68 10.72
CA LYS A 34 -8.29 -19.31 11.04
C LYS A 34 -8.50 -18.78 12.47
N GLU A 35 -7.57 -19.04 13.36
CA GLU A 35 -7.68 -18.69 14.79
C GLU A 35 -6.61 -17.69 15.21
N MET A 36 -5.85 -17.21 14.21
CA MET A 36 -4.91 -16.14 14.39
C MET A 36 -5.67 -14.94 14.94
N PRO A 37 -5.23 -14.37 16.07
CA PRO A 37 -5.97 -13.31 16.71
C PRO A 37 -6.09 -12.19 15.69
N TYR A 38 -7.32 -11.95 15.22
CA TYR A 38 -7.72 -10.59 14.93
C TYR A 38 -7.21 -9.79 16.11
N VAL A 39 -6.44 -8.73 15.88
CA VAL A 39 -6.20 -7.76 16.94
C VAL A 39 -7.58 -7.12 17.15
N SER A 40 -8.42 -7.80 17.95
CA SER A 40 -9.82 -7.46 18.17
C SER A 40 -9.85 -6.33 19.17
N GLY A 41 -9.41 -5.19 18.66
CA GLY A 41 -9.53 -3.88 19.25
C GLY A 41 -9.77 -2.93 18.10
N LYS A 42 -10.98 -2.98 17.53
CA LYS A 42 -11.61 -1.94 16.69
C LYS A 42 -10.89 -1.43 15.42
N ASP A 43 -9.69 -1.89 15.07
CA ASP A 43 -8.80 -1.17 14.14
C ASP A 43 -8.47 -1.90 12.82
N GLY A 44 -9.05 -3.08 12.53
CA GLY A 44 -8.83 -3.78 11.24
C GLY A 44 -7.39 -4.28 11.00
N ALA A 45 -6.50 -4.15 11.98
CA ALA A 45 -5.09 -4.56 11.92
C ALA A 45 -4.95 -6.09 11.90
N THR A 46 -4.99 -6.69 10.71
CA THR A 46 -4.67 -8.10 10.50
C THR A 46 -3.16 -8.34 10.61
N PRO A 47 -2.71 -9.57 10.91
CA PRO A 47 -1.27 -9.89 10.86
C PRO A 47 -0.64 -9.63 9.49
N LEU A 48 -1.40 -9.78 8.41
CA LEU A 48 -0.96 -9.38 7.08
C LEU A 48 -0.79 -7.86 6.97
N PHE A 49 -1.74 -7.07 7.49
CA PHE A 49 -1.61 -5.61 7.55
C PHE A 49 -0.35 -5.18 8.32
N VAL A 50 -0.14 -5.72 9.53
CA VAL A 50 1.01 -5.36 10.38
C VAL A 50 2.34 -5.80 9.76
N SER A 51 2.43 -7.02 9.23
CA SER A 51 3.65 -7.45 8.52
C SER A 51 3.91 -6.63 7.25
N SER A 52 2.86 -6.16 6.58
CA SER A 52 2.98 -5.30 5.40
C SER A 52 3.43 -3.88 5.75
N SER A 53 2.92 -3.32 6.85
CA SER A 53 3.34 -2.00 7.34
C SER A 53 4.77 -1.98 7.86
N LEU A 54 5.26 -3.11 8.38
CA LEU A 54 6.64 -3.29 8.89
C LEU A 54 7.62 -3.83 7.84
N GLY A 55 7.17 -4.22 6.65
CA GLY A 55 8.04 -4.71 5.59
C GLY A 55 8.54 -6.16 5.77
N TYR A 56 7.91 -6.95 6.64
CA TYR A 56 8.33 -8.33 6.91
C TYR A 56 7.85 -9.31 5.82
N ILE A 57 8.58 -9.34 4.72
CA ILE A 57 8.25 -10.10 3.51
C ILE A 57 7.97 -11.59 3.75
N ASP A 58 8.74 -12.25 4.63
CA ASP A 58 8.57 -13.68 4.91
C ASP A 58 7.17 -13.97 5.50
N PHE A 59 6.70 -13.11 6.40
CA PHE A 59 5.38 -13.23 6.99
C PHE A 59 4.27 -12.84 6.02
N VAL A 60 4.49 -11.82 5.19
CA VAL A 60 3.57 -11.46 4.12
C VAL A 60 3.35 -12.65 3.19
N GLN A 61 4.42 -13.28 2.71
CA GLN A 61 4.34 -14.47 1.86
C GLN A 61 3.63 -15.62 2.55
N TYR A 62 3.95 -15.89 3.81
CA TYR A 62 3.28 -16.91 4.61
C TYR A 62 1.77 -16.66 4.70
N PHE A 63 1.35 -15.43 5.04
CA PHE A 63 -0.07 -15.10 5.19
C PHE A 63 -0.82 -15.03 3.86
N ILE A 64 -0.17 -14.69 2.75
CA ILE A 64 -0.78 -14.79 1.43
C ILE A 64 -1.15 -16.25 1.12
N VAL A 65 -0.25 -17.20 1.42
CA VAL A 65 -0.48 -18.63 1.16
C VAL A 65 -1.55 -19.21 2.09
N LYS A 66 -1.47 -18.90 3.39
CA LYS A 66 -2.28 -19.56 4.42
C LYS A 66 -3.59 -18.82 4.75
N CYS A 67 -3.64 -17.51 4.50
CA CYS A 67 -4.65 -16.59 4.99
C CYS A 67 -5.15 -15.62 3.88
N ARG A 68 -5.22 -16.09 2.62
CA ARG A 68 -5.56 -15.27 1.43
C ARG A 68 -6.85 -14.43 1.57
N HIS A 69 -7.85 -14.94 2.30
CA HIS A 69 -9.13 -14.25 2.51
C HIS A 69 -9.00 -12.92 3.30
N HIS A 70 -7.84 -12.64 3.91
CA HIS A 70 -7.58 -11.42 4.67
C HIS A 70 -6.80 -10.35 3.89
N ILE A 71 -6.50 -10.57 2.61
CA ILE A 71 -5.62 -9.71 1.82
C ILE A 71 -6.14 -8.29 1.63
N ASP A 72 -7.46 -8.11 1.57
CA ASP A 72 -8.11 -6.82 1.35
C ASP A 72 -8.76 -6.24 2.61
N ILE A 73 -8.49 -6.80 3.80
CA ILE A 73 -9.03 -6.25 5.05
C ILE A 73 -8.34 -4.92 5.35
N ILE A 74 -9.15 -3.87 5.46
CA ILE A 74 -8.70 -2.50 5.71
C ILE A 74 -8.68 -2.16 7.21
N ASP A 75 -7.78 -1.25 7.59
CA ASP A 75 -7.80 -0.62 8.91
C ASP A 75 -8.90 0.45 9.04
N LYS A 76 -8.98 1.12 10.20
CA LYS A 76 -9.95 2.18 10.46
C LYS A 76 -9.74 3.43 9.59
N GLU A 77 -8.51 3.66 9.14
CA GLU A 77 -8.17 4.70 8.17
C GLU A 77 -8.52 4.28 6.72
N GLY A 78 -9.08 3.09 6.50
CA GLY A 78 -9.45 2.59 5.19
C GLY A 78 -8.25 2.14 4.34
N ARG A 79 -7.12 1.83 4.96
CA ARG A 79 -5.90 1.36 4.30
C ARG A 79 -5.85 -0.15 4.28
N SER A 80 -5.61 -0.73 3.11
CA SER A 80 -5.32 -2.17 2.96
C SER A 80 -3.85 -2.48 3.30
N PRO A 81 -3.48 -3.76 3.46
CA PRO A 81 -2.07 -4.17 3.61
C PRO A 81 -1.19 -3.65 2.46
N PHE A 82 -1.70 -3.62 1.24
CA PHE A 82 -0.98 -3.05 0.10
C PHE A 82 -0.87 -1.53 0.16
N PHE A 83 -1.91 -0.83 0.62
CA PHE A 83 -1.86 0.62 0.82
C PHE A 83 -0.72 0.95 1.78
N VAL A 84 -0.70 0.34 2.98
CA VAL A 84 0.30 0.66 4.01
C VAL A 84 1.71 0.22 3.62
N ALA A 85 1.85 -0.87 2.85
CA ALA A 85 3.15 -1.25 2.30
C ALA A 85 3.70 -0.21 1.30
N CYS A 86 2.82 0.38 0.48
CA CYS A 86 3.22 1.44 -0.44
C CYS A 86 3.53 2.74 0.31
N GLU A 87 2.65 3.14 1.22
CA GLU A 87 2.79 4.32 2.08
C GLU A 87 4.10 4.30 2.88
N ASN A 88 4.57 3.12 3.31
CA ASN A 88 5.81 2.97 4.08
C ASN A 88 7.03 2.56 3.23
N GLY A 89 6.88 2.46 1.91
CA GLY A 89 8.03 2.26 1.00
C GLY A 89 8.58 0.82 0.91
N HIS A 90 7.83 -0.19 1.37
CA HIS A 90 8.30 -1.58 1.44
C HIS A 90 8.24 -2.29 0.08
N ILE A 91 9.12 -1.93 -0.85
CA ILE A 91 9.07 -2.35 -2.26
C ILE A 91 8.96 -3.86 -2.48
N ALA A 92 9.63 -4.68 -1.64
CA ALA A 92 9.55 -6.14 -1.72
C ALA A 92 8.14 -6.66 -1.40
N VAL A 93 7.50 -6.08 -0.38
CA VAL A 93 6.12 -6.38 0.01
C VAL A 93 5.15 -5.89 -1.06
N VAL A 94 5.33 -4.67 -1.57
CA VAL A 94 4.51 -4.08 -2.65
C VAL A 94 4.50 -5.01 -3.87
N LYS A 95 5.68 -5.46 -4.33
CA LYS A 95 5.80 -6.40 -5.46
C LYS A 95 5.09 -7.74 -5.20
N ASN A 96 5.08 -8.22 -3.95
CA ASN A 96 4.43 -9.47 -3.58
C ASN A 96 2.90 -9.33 -3.57
N LEU A 97 2.39 -8.28 -2.92
CA LEU A 97 0.97 -7.99 -2.77
C LEU A 97 0.30 -7.50 -4.06
N ARG A 98 1.03 -6.81 -4.94
CA ARG A 98 0.48 -6.27 -6.21
C ARG A 98 -0.22 -7.32 -7.07
N LYS A 99 0.20 -8.58 -7.02
CA LYS A 99 -0.41 -9.69 -7.77
C LYS A 99 -1.85 -9.99 -7.34
N TYR A 100 -2.24 -9.53 -6.16
CA TYR A 100 -3.54 -9.81 -5.56
C TYR A 100 -4.44 -8.58 -5.48
N HIS A 101 -3.85 -7.38 -5.39
CA HIS A 101 -4.61 -6.12 -5.41
C HIS A 101 -4.78 -5.60 -6.82
N LYS A 102 -6.03 -5.55 -7.30
CA LYS A 102 -6.34 -5.15 -8.67
C LYS A 102 -6.30 -3.64 -8.87
N ASP A 103 -6.81 -2.88 -7.90
CA ASP A 103 -6.94 -1.42 -8.00
C ASP A 103 -5.75 -0.69 -7.36
N VAL A 104 -4.91 -0.04 -8.17
CA VAL A 104 -3.80 0.81 -7.72
C VAL A 104 -4.24 2.22 -7.32
N ASN A 105 -5.46 2.60 -7.68
CA ASN A 105 -6.02 3.92 -7.45
C ASN A 105 -6.93 3.97 -6.20
N SER A 106 -6.93 2.88 -5.42
CA SER A 106 -7.69 2.82 -4.17
C SER A 106 -7.35 3.96 -3.24
N LYS A 107 -8.35 4.39 -2.48
CA LYS A 107 -8.29 5.53 -1.57
C LYS A 107 -8.47 5.10 -0.14
N ASN A 108 -7.78 5.77 0.78
CA ASN A 108 -8.07 5.68 2.21
C ASN A 108 -9.36 6.45 2.57
N ALA A 109 -9.73 6.44 3.85
CA ALA A 109 -10.91 7.14 4.38
C ALA A 109 -10.90 8.65 4.05
N SER A 110 -9.72 9.28 4.07
CA SER A 110 -9.49 10.69 3.72
C SER A 110 -9.44 10.95 2.20
N LYS A 111 -9.90 10.02 1.38
CA LYS A 111 -9.92 10.09 -0.09
C LYS A 111 -8.53 10.28 -0.74
N THR A 112 -7.47 9.98 0.00
CA THR A 112 -6.09 10.05 -0.51
C THR A 112 -5.75 8.74 -1.21
N THR A 113 -5.26 8.82 -2.44
CA THR A 113 -4.85 7.63 -3.22
C THR A 113 -3.58 7.01 -2.66
N ILE A 114 -3.35 5.73 -2.95
CA ILE A 114 -2.10 5.02 -2.62
C ILE A 114 -0.89 5.81 -3.14
N LEU A 115 -0.93 6.26 -4.39
CA LEU A 115 0.17 7.01 -5.01
C LEU A 115 0.41 8.34 -4.30
N SER A 116 -0.65 9.10 -3.97
CA SER A 116 -0.52 10.37 -3.23
C SER A 116 0.12 10.18 -1.85
N ALA A 117 -0.28 9.14 -1.10
CA ALA A 117 0.33 8.83 0.20
C ALA A 117 1.80 8.40 0.07
N THR A 118 2.10 7.56 -0.92
CA THR A 118 3.48 7.13 -1.26
C THR A 118 4.37 8.33 -1.61
N CYS A 119 3.83 9.28 -2.38
CA CYS A 119 4.52 10.50 -2.76
C CYS A 119 4.75 11.44 -1.57
N LEU A 120 3.76 11.59 -0.69
CA LEU A 120 3.90 12.41 0.53
C LEU A 120 5.04 11.91 1.42
N ASN A 121 5.25 10.59 1.48
CA ASN A 121 6.34 9.99 2.26
C ASN A 121 7.66 9.84 1.49
N GLY A 122 7.70 10.24 0.22
CA GLY A 122 8.94 10.33 -0.56
C GLY A 122 9.48 8.99 -1.10
N HIS A 123 8.65 7.94 -1.17
CA HIS A 123 9.10 6.61 -1.61
C HIS A 123 9.14 6.49 -3.15
N ILE A 124 10.20 7.02 -3.76
CA ILE A 124 10.37 7.10 -5.22
C ILE A 124 10.23 5.75 -5.92
N GLU A 125 10.91 4.70 -5.43
CA GLU A 125 10.87 3.38 -6.10
C GLU A 125 9.47 2.76 -6.13
N VAL A 126 8.71 2.94 -5.04
CA VAL A 126 7.31 2.48 -4.97
C VAL A 126 6.44 3.36 -5.88
N ALA A 127 6.64 4.68 -5.88
CA ALA A 127 5.91 5.59 -6.76
C ALA A 127 6.12 5.23 -8.24
N GLN A 128 7.36 4.93 -8.65
CA GLN A 128 7.67 4.44 -10.00
C GLN A 128 6.90 3.15 -10.31
N LEU A 129 6.94 2.17 -9.40
CA LEU A 129 6.21 0.92 -9.59
C LEU A 129 4.70 1.14 -9.77
N LEU A 130 4.11 2.04 -8.98
CA LEU A 130 2.69 2.38 -9.08
C LEU A 130 2.37 3.05 -10.43
N LEU A 131 3.21 3.96 -10.91
CA LEU A 131 3.08 4.62 -12.22
C LEU A 131 3.20 3.61 -13.38
N ASP A 132 4.16 2.69 -13.31
CA ASP A 132 4.30 1.60 -14.29
C ASP A 132 3.03 0.73 -14.34
N ASN A 133 2.34 0.62 -13.21
CA ASN A 133 1.07 -0.07 -13.05
C ASN A 133 -0.17 0.82 -13.33
N LYS A 134 0.02 1.95 -14.00
CA LYS A 134 -1.04 2.88 -14.44
C LYS A 134 -1.82 3.54 -13.30
N ALA A 135 -1.15 3.85 -12.21
CA ALA A 135 -1.72 4.73 -11.19
C ALA A 135 -2.00 6.13 -11.78
N ASP A 136 -3.18 6.66 -11.47
CA ASP A 136 -3.66 7.94 -11.97
C ASP A 136 -3.22 9.09 -11.06
N ILE A 137 -2.40 9.98 -11.60
CA ILE A 137 -1.85 11.16 -10.92
C ILE A 137 -2.84 12.32 -10.82
N GLY A 138 -3.93 12.30 -11.59
CA GLY A 138 -4.94 13.35 -11.67
C GLY A 138 -6.04 13.23 -10.60
N ILE A 139 -6.13 12.09 -9.91
CA ILE A 139 -7.15 11.87 -8.89
C ILE A 139 -6.95 12.82 -7.71
N THR A 140 -7.99 13.56 -7.36
CA THR A 140 -8.02 14.48 -6.23
C THR A 140 -8.69 13.91 -4.98
N ASN A 141 -8.29 14.43 -3.82
CA ASN A 141 -9.03 14.31 -2.56
C ASN A 141 -10.10 15.42 -2.43
N GLU A 142 -10.79 15.49 -1.28
CA GLU A 142 -11.85 16.47 -1.02
C GLU A 142 -11.35 17.92 -0.96
N LEU A 143 -10.04 18.12 -0.79
CA LEU A 143 -9.40 19.44 -0.81
C LEU A 143 -8.88 19.81 -2.22
N ASN A 144 -9.29 19.08 -3.26
CA ASN A 144 -8.81 19.22 -4.64
C ASN A 144 -7.28 19.02 -4.79
N GLN A 145 -6.65 18.32 -3.85
CA GLN A 145 -5.22 17.99 -3.92
C GLN A 145 -5.04 16.67 -4.65
N ASN A 146 -4.24 16.69 -5.71
CA ASN A 146 -3.81 15.49 -6.45
C ASN A 146 -2.40 15.06 -6.04
N THR A 147 -1.89 13.97 -6.64
CA THR A 147 -0.56 13.42 -6.34
C THR A 147 0.58 14.44 -6.46
N PHE A 148 0.50 15.36 -7.41
CA PHE A 148 1.52 16.39 -7.60
C PHE A 148 1.63 17.32 -6.38
N HIS A 149 0.49 17.70 -5.77
CA HIS A 149 0.49 18.52 -4.55
C HIS A 149 1.22 17.80 -3.41
N PHE A 150 0.97 16.50 -3.22
CA PHE A 150 1.63 15.70 -2.19
C PHE A 150 3.13 15.52 -2.42
N ALA A 151 3.56 15.32 -3.67
CA ALA A 151 4.98 15.27 -4.01
C ALA A 151 5.70 16.61 -3.77
N CYS A 152 5.04 17.74 -4.06
CA CYS A 152 5.56 19.06 -3.74
C CYS A 152 5.66 19.29 -2.21
N LEU A 153 4.67 18.84 -1.44
CA LEU A 153 4.68 18.92 0.03
C LEU A 153 5.82 18.12 0.66
N ASN A 154 6.17 16.97 0.08
CA ASN A 154 7.34 16.19 0.51
C ASN A 154 8.67 16.95 0.28
N GLY A 155 8.73 17.82 -0.74
CA GLY A 155 9.91 18.61 -1.08
C GLY A 155 10.99 17.86 -1.89
N ASN A 156 10.74 16.61 -2.28
CA ASN A 156 11.71 15.82 -3.06
C ASN A 156 11.61 16.11 -4.57
N VAL A 157 12.60 16.83 -5.10
CA VAL A 157 12.71 17.22 -6.50
C VAL A 157 12.72 16.02 -7.46
N GLN A 158 13.34 14.90 -7.08
CA GLN A 158 13.38 13.71 -7.92
C GLN A 158 11.99 13.09 -8.09
N LEU A 159 11.19 13.07 -7.02
CA LEU A 159 9.81 12.58 -7.07
C LEU A 159 8.91 13.48 -7.94
N VAL A 160 9.06 14.80 -7.82
CA VAL A 160 8.34 15.76 -8.69
C VAL A 160 8.74 15.56 -10.15
N SER A 161 10.03 15.40 -10.43
CA SER A 161 10.55 15.15 -11.78
C SER A 161 10.00 13.85 -12.37
N LEU A 162 9.92 12.80 -11.55
CA LEU A 162 9.31 11.53 -11.92
C LEU A 162 7.84 11.72 -12.35
N LEU A 163 7.04 12.42 -11.55
CA LEU A 163 5.63 12.67 -11.87
C LEU A 163 5.45 13.52 -13.14
N LEU A 164 6.29 14.54 -13.35
CA LEU A 164 6.25 15.37 -14.57
C LEU A 164 6.58 14.54 -15.81
N SER A 165 7.55 13.63 -15.72
CA SER A 165 7.89 12.73 -16.83
C SER A 165 6.72 11.81 -17.17
N ALA A 166 6.05 11.24 -16.16
CA ALA A 166 4.88 10.39 -16.35
C ALA A 166 3.69 11.15 -16.96
N TYR A 167 3.47 12.39 -16.53
CA TYR A 167 2.41 13.25 -17.06
C TYR A 167 2.62 13.63 -18.53
N ASN A 168 3.85 14.03 -18.90
CA ASN A 168 4.18 14.35 -20.30
C ASN A 168 4.05 13.13 -21.22
N VAL A 169 4.41 11.94 -20.74
CA VAL A 169 4.22 10.70 -21.50
C VAL A 169 2.72 10.42 -21.73
N ASP A 170 1.85 10.65 -20.73
CA ASP A 170 0.40 10.47 -20.92
C ASP A 170 -0.18 11.47 -21.94
N ILE A 171 0.20 12.76 -21.87
CA ILE A 171 -0.23 13.77 -22.86
C ILE A 171 0.23 13.40 -24.27
N THR A 172 1.50 13.03 -24.44
CA THR A 172 2.04 12.69 -25.77
C THR A 172 1.38 11.44 -26.35
N LEU A 173 1.14 10.41 -25.53
CA LEU A 173 0.39 9.22 -25.95
C LEU A 173 -1.06 9.55 -26.34
N ARG A 174 -1.78 10.36 -25.54
CA ARG A 174 -3.16 10.78 -25.86
C ARG A 174 -3.21 11.57 -27.18
N ASN A 175 -2.28 12.49 -27.38
CA ASN A 175 -2.20 13.26 -28.62
C ASN A 175 -1.91 12.36 -29.83
N THR A 176 -1.02 11.38 -29.66
CA THR A 176 -0.65 10.44 -30.74
C THR A 176 -1.82 9.51 -31.09
N ILE A 177 -2.53 8.97 -30.09
CA ILE A 177 -3.72 8.15 -30.31
C ILE A 177 -4.82 8.95 -30.99
N ALA A 178 -5.10 10.17 -30.51
CA ALA A 178 -6.09 11.05 -31.14
C ALA A 178 -5.75 11.36 -32.60
N GLN A 179 -4.48 11.57 -32.95
CA GLN A 179 -4.03 11.76 -34.33
C GLN A 179 -4.20 10.50 -35.20
N ILE A 180 -3.92 9.31 -34.65
CA ILE A 180 -4.11 8.03 -35.34
C ILE A 180 -5.60 7.75 -35.61
N ASP A 181 -6.45 7.99 -34.62
CA ASP A 181 -7.90 7.77 -34.74
C ASP A 181 -8.53 8.75 -35.76
N LEU A 182 -8.04 9.99 -35.82
CA LEU A 182 -8.44 10.98 -36.84
C LEU A 182 -7.99 10.58 -38.27
N HIS A 183 -6.95 9.78 -38.43
CA HIS A 183 -6.49 9.30 -39.75
C HIS A 183 -7.10 7.96 -40.17
N LYS A 184 -7.77 7.24 -39.27
CA LYS A 184 -8.53 6.00 -39.60
C LYS A 184 -10.01 6.24 -39.90
N ALA A 185 -10.51 7.46 -39.71
CA ALA A 185 -11.89 7.85 -39.98
C ALA A 185 -12.13 8.39 -41.41
N TYR A 186 -11.17 8.23 -42.32
CA TYR A 186 -11.26 8.61 -43.74
C TYR A 186 -11.12 7.40 -44.67
#